data_AF-A0A2T5K0F0-F1
#
_entry.id   AF-A0A2T5K0F0-F1
#
_cell.length_a   1.000
_cell.length_b   1.000
_cell.length_c   1.000
_cell.angle_alpha   90.00
_cell.angle_beta   90.00
_cell.angle_gamma   90.00
#
_symmetry.space_group_name_H-M   'P 1'
#
loop_
_entity.id
_entity.type
_entity.pdbx_description
1 polymer ?
#
loop_
_entity_poly.entity_id
_entity_poly.type
_entity_poly.pdbx_seq_one_letter_code
_entity_poly.pdbx_strand_id
1 'polypeptide(L)'
;MKQLNQIYINGEFVTPHGTRTLDLLSPVTNEKVAQVTLGDEVDTQNAIVAAEKAFKTFAQTSKEERIGYLEKMHEILKRRRQELIDVMIDEYGCHYISPRC
;
A
#
# COMPACT_ATOMS: atom_id res chain seq x y z
N MET A 1 13.33 -1.60 -13.99
CA MET A 1 13.54 -1.04 -12.64
C MET A 1 12.33 -0.18 -12.29
N LYS A 2 11.60 -0.50 -11.21
CA LYS A 2 10.39 0.26 -10.83
C LYS A 2 10.77 1.49 -10.01
N GLN A 3 10.16 2.64 -10.32
CA GLN A 3 10.27 3.88 -9.56
C GLN A 3 8.95 4.10 -8.82
N LEU A 4 9.00 4.06 -7.49
CA LEU A 4 7.85 4.30 -6.62
C LEU A 4 8.00 5.71 -6.04
N ASN A 5 7.63 6.69 -6.87
CA ASN A 5 7.77 8.12 -6.59
C ASN A 5 6.43 8.79 -6.26
N GLN A 6 5.42 8.00 -5.89
CA GLN A 6 4.10 8.48 -5.50
C GLN A 6 3.68 7.83 -4.20
N ILE A 7 3.00 8.62 -3.36
CA ILE A 7 2.34 8.18 -2.14
C ILE A 7 0.82 8.33 -2.29
N TYR A 8 0.03 7.55 -1.56
CA TYR A 8 -1.43 7.58 -1.66
C TYR A 8 -2.03 8.40 -0.51
N ILE A 9 -2.52 9.60 -0.79
CA ILE A 9 -3.11 10.52 0.19
C ILE A 9 -4.45 11.01 -0.33
N ASN A 10 -5.47 11.06 0.55
CA ASN A 10 -6.79 11.60 0.23
C ASN A 10 -7.48 10.97 -1.00
N GLY A 11 -7.24 9.68 -1.24
CA GLY A 11 -7.85 8.96 -2.36
C GLY A 11 -7.08 9.01 -3.68
N GLU A 12 -5.92 9.68 -3.71
CA GLU A 12 -5.16 9.94 -4.93
C GLU A 12 -3.68 9.59 -4.79
N PHE A 13 -3.03 9.25 -5.91
CA PHE A 13 -1.58 9.12 -5.98
C PHE A 13 -0.95 10.50 -6.19
N VAL A 14 -0.18 10.96 -5.21
CA VAL A 14 0.47 12.27 -5.21
C VAL A 14 1.99 12.11 -5.17
N THR A 15 2.72 13.06 -5.75
CA THR A 15 4.17 13.12 -5.59
C THR A 15 4.48 13.59 -4.16
N PRO A 16 5.30 12.86 -3.38
CA PRO A 16 5.67 13.26 -2.02
C PRO A 16 6.45 14.57 -2.04
N HIS A 17 6.30 15.36 -0.99
CA HIS A 17 7.16 16.51 -0.70
C HIS A 17 8.57 16.06 -0.31
N GLY A 18 8.67 14.94 0.41
CA GLY A 18 9.95 14.35 0.76
C GLY A 18 10.82 14.00 -0.46
N THR A 19 12.12 14.23 -0.36
CA THR A 19 13.08 14.01 -1.46
C THR A 19 13.98 12.80 -1.25
N ARG A 20 13.94 12.20 -0.06
CA ARG A 20 14.79 11.05 0.28
C ARG A 20 14.35 9.84 -0.51
N THR A 21 15.31 9.13 -1.10
CA THR A 21 15.05 7.88 -1.80
C THR A 21 15.62 6.69 -1.05
N LEU A 22 14.93 5.55 -1.10
CA LEU A 22 15.36 4.27 -0.57
C LEU A 22 15.41 3.25 -1.69
N ASP A 23 16.52 2.51 -1.78
CA ASP A 23 16.64 1.39 -2.69
C ASP A 23 16.06 0.13 -2.04
N LEU A 24 15.06 -0.45 -2.69
CA LEU A 24 14.41 -1.69 -2.24
C LEU A 24 15.16 -2.87 -2.86
N LEU A 25 15.85 -3.62 -2.02
CA LEU A 25 16.60 -4.82 -2.43
C LEU A 25 15.79 -6.07 -2.12
N SER A 26 15.74 -7.01 -3.06
CA SER A 26 15.11 -8.31 -2.80
C SER A 26 15.98 -9.12 -1.85
N PRO A 27 15.44 -9.67 -0.75
CA PRO A 27 16.19 -10.60 0.10
C PRO A 27 16.45 -11.95 -0.59
N VAL A 28 15.76 -12.26 -1.69
CA VAL A 28 15.88 -13.54 -2.41
C VAL A 28 17.03 -13.50 -3.43
N THR A 29 17.15 -12.41 -4.19
CA THR A 29 18.14 -12.27 -5.26
C THR A 29 19.28 -11.30 -4.91
N ASN A 30 19.12 -10.51 -3.85
CA ASN A 30 19.99 -9.39 -3.48
C ASN A 30 20.08 -8.29 -4.57
N GLU A 31 19.13 -8.27 -5.51
CA GLU A 31 19.05 -7.27 -6.57
C GLU A 31 18.08 -6.14 -6.22
N LYS A 32 18.27 -4.97 -6.83
CA LYS A 32 17.39 -3.81 -6.65
C LYS A 32 16.06 -4.01 -7.38
N VAL A 33 14.99 -4.22 -6.62
CA VAL A 33 13.61 -4.40 -7.11
C VAL A 33 13.00 -3.06 -7.50
N ALA A 34 13.17 -2.05 -6.65
CA ALA A 34 12.59 -0.73 -6.84
C ALA A 34 13.42 0.38 -6.16
N GLN A 35 13.11 1.62 -6.48
CA GLN A 35 13.54 2.79 -5.71
C GLN A 35 12.29 3.54 -5.26
N VAL A 36 12.22 3.85 -3.97
CA VAL A 36 11.05 4.46 -3.32
C VAL A 36 11.40 5.87 -2.89
N THR A 37 10.57 6.85 -3.23
CA THR A 37 10.67 8.19 -2.65
C THR A 37 9.89 8.21 -1.34
N LEU A 38 10.58 8.55 -0.25
CA LEU A 38 10.02 8.56 1.09
C LEU A 38 9.31 9.90 1.33
N GLY A 39 8.07 9.81 1.82
CA GLY A 39 7.37 10.99 2.34
C GLY A 39 8.04 11.53 3.60
N ASP A 40 7.83 12.81 3.86
CA ASP A 40 8.36 13.49 5.05
C ASP A 40 7.26 13.91 6.04
N GLU A 41 7.61 14.80 6.97
CA GLU A 41 6.68 15.33 7.97
C GLU A 41 5.52 16.12 7.34
N VAL A 42 5.77 16.83 6.24
CA VAL A 42 4.73 17.59 5.52
C VAL A 42 3.73 16.64 4.88
N ASP A 43 4.23 15.59 4.22
CA ASP A 43 3.37 14.55 3.65
C ASP A 43 2.54 13.84 4.73
N THR A 44 3.16 13.56 5.87
CA THR A 44 2.49 12.96 7.03
C THR A 44 1.38 13.87 7.56
N GLN A 45 1.64 15.18 7.71
CA GLN A 45 0.64 16.13 8.16
C GLN A 45 -0.53 16.25 7.17
N ASN A 46 -0.26 16.25 5.87
CA ASN A 46 -1.29 16.25 4.83
C ASN A 46 -2.17 14.99 4.91
N ALA A 47 -1.56 13.81 5.13
CA ALA A 47 -2.28 12.56 5.31
C ALA A 47 -3.17 12.58 6.56
N ILE A 48 -2.68 13.13 7.68
CA ILE A 48 -3.45 13.29 8.92
C ILE A 48 -4.68 14.16 8.69
N VAL A 49 -4.52 15.35 8.11
CA VAL A 49 -5.63 16.28 7.84
C VAL A 49 -6.68 15.65 6.93
N ALA A 50 -6.25 14.92 5.89
CA ALA A 50 -7.16 14.20 5.01
C ALA A 50 -7.93 13.09 5.75
N ALA A 51 -7.24 12.30 6.57
CA ALA A 51 -7.85 11.24 7.36
C ALA A 51 -8.85 11.80 8.39
N GLU A 52 -8.52 12.89 9.10
CA GLU A 52 -9.44 13.56 10.02
C GLU A 52 -10.71 14.06 9.33
N LYS A 53 -10.57 14.62 8.12
CA LYS A 53 -11.72 15.07 7.32
C LYS A 53 -12.59 13.89 6.90
N ALA A 54 -12.00 12.81 6.41
CA ALA A 54 -12.72 11.60 5.99
C ALA A 54 -13.38 10.88 7.17
N PHE A 55 -12.77 10.92 8.36
CA PHE A 55 -13.30 10.28 9.56
C PHE A 55 -14.66 10.85 9.96
N LYS A 56 -14.90 12.16 9.77
CA LYS A 56 -16.19 12.79 10.10
C LYS A 56 -17.39 12.13 9.44
N THR A 57 -17.23 11.67 8.19
CA THR A 57 -18.28 10.96 7.46
C THR A 57 -18.17 9.45 7.65
N PHE A 58 -16.96 8.89 7.60
CA PHE A 58 -16.75 7.45 7.74
C PHE A 58 -17.20 6.89 9.09
N ALA A 59 -17.01 7.65 10.19
CA ALA A 59 -17.45 7.25 11.52
C ALA A 59 -18.99 7.10 11.64
N GLN A 60 -19.75 7.73 10.75
CA GLN A 60 -21.22 7.67 10.74
C GLN A 60 -21.76 6.51 9.89
N THR A 61 -20.88 5.74 9.24
CA THR A 61 -21.30 4.61 8.40
C THR A 61 -21.98 3.51 9.21
N SER A 62 -22.93 2.82 8.58
CA SER A 62 -23.56 1.64 9.17
C SER A 62 -22.62 0.43 9.13
N LYS A 63 -23.02 -0.63 9.82
CA LYS A 63 -22.32 -1.92 9.77
C LYS A 63 -22.35 -2.49 8.34
N GLU A 64 -23.50 -2.40 7.69
CA GLU A 64 -23.77 -2.92 6.34
C GLU A 64 -22.91 -2.20 5.30
N GLU A 65 -22.77 -0.87 5.40
CA GLU A 65 -21.88 -0.10 4.52
C GLU A 65 -20.42 -0.55 4.65
N ARG A 66 -19.93 -0.72 5.89
CA ARG A 66 -18.56 -1.20 6.13
C ARG A 66 -18.33 -2.62 5.63
N ILE A 67 -19.31 -3.51 5.79
CA ILE A 67 -19.26 -4.86 5.20
C ILE A 67 -19.13 -4.75 3.68
N GLY A 68 -19.96 -3.92 3.03
CA GLY A 68 -19.90 -3.73 1.59
C GLY A 68 -18.55 -3.22 1.09
N TYR A 69 -17.86 -2.35 1.84
CA TYR A 69 -16.49 -1.93 1.51
C TYR A 69 -15.50 -3.10 1.60
N LEU A 70 -15.57 -3.89 2.67
CA LEU A 70 -14.69 -5.04 2.88
C LEU A 70 -14.91 -6.14 1.84
N GLU A 71 -16.16 -6.41 1.46
CA GLU A 71 -16.50 -7.37 0.40
C GLU A 71 -15.91 -6.95 -0.96
N LYS A 72 -16.04 -5.66 -1.32
CA LYS A 72 -15.41 -5.12 -2.54
C LYS A 72 -13.89 -5.26 -2.50
N MET A 73 -13.27 -4.97 -1.36
CA MET A 73 -11.83 -5.15 -1.17
C MET A 73 -11.44 -6.63 -1.30
N HIS A 74 -12.21 -7.54 -0.69
CA HIS A 74 -11.99 -8.98 -0.79
C HIS A 74 -12.01 -9.48 -2.24
N GLU A 75 -13.01 -9.08 -3.03
CA GLU A 75 -13.12 -9.50 -4.43
C GLU A 75 -11.94 -9.02 -5.28
N ILE A 76 -11.46 -7.78 -5.06
CA ILE A 76 -10.29 -7.25 -5.77
C ILE A 76 -9.02 -8.00 -5.36
N LEU A 77 -8.80 -8.21 -4.06
CA LEU A 77 -7.63 -8.93 -3.55
C LEU A 77 -7.60 -10.38 -4.03
N LYS A 78 -8.76 -11.05 -4.08
CA LYS A 78 -8.89 -12.41 -4.59
C LYS A 78 -8.54 -12.49 -6.08
N ARG A 79 -8.99 -11.52 -6.89
CA ARG A 79 -8.68 -11.43 -8.32
C ARG A 79 -7.19 -11.22 -8.57
N ARG A 80 -6.52 -10.43 -7.73
CA ARG A 80 -5.09 -10.08 -7.86
C ARG A 80 -4.17 -10.91 -6.96
N ARG A 81 -4.65 -12.04 -6.45
CA ARG A 81 -3.94 -12.84 -5.44
C ARG A 81 -2.52 -13.21 -5.88
N GLN A 82 -2.35 -13.71 -7.09
CA GLN A 82 -1.03 -14.16 -7.57
C GLN A 82 -0.05 -12.98 -7.66
N GLU A 83 -0.49 -11.85 -8.23
CA GLU A 83 0.33 -10.64 -8.31
C GLU A 83 0.80 -10.17 -6.92
N LEU A 84 -0.08 -10.24 -5.91
CA LEU A 84 0.28 -9.88 -4.54
C LEU A 84 1.28 -10.85 -3.93
N ILE A 85 1.13 -12.16 -4.18
CA ILE A 85 2.08 -13.19 -3.71
C ILE A 85 3.46 -12.94 -4.29
N ASP A 86 3.54 -12.71 -5.61
CA ASP A 86 4.81 -12.50 -6.30
C ASP A 86 5.54 -11.27 -5.75
N VAL A 87 4.82 -10.15 -5.54
CA VAL A 87 5.39 -8.94 -4.92
C VAL A 87 5.84 -9.20 -3.48
N MET A 88 5.04 -9.91 -2.66
CA MET A 88 5.42 -10.21 -1.28
C MET A 88 6.68 -11.10 -1.20
N ILE A 89 6.84 -12.06 -2.11
CA ILE A 89 8.06 -12.88 -2.21
C ILE A 89 9.26 -11.98 -2.55
N ASP A 90 9.11 -11.10 -3.53
CA ASP A 90 10.21 -10.22 -3.97
C ASP A 90 10.62 -9.20 -2.89
N GLU A 91 9.66 -8.67 -2.12
CA GLU A 91 9.92 -7.65 -1.09
C GLU A 91 10.37 -8.23 0.25
N TYR A 92 9.72 -9.30 0.72
CA TYR A 92 9.94 -9.86 2.07
C TYR A 92 10.67 -11.21 2.06
N GLY A 93 10.80 -11.87 0.91
CA GLY A 93 11.45 -13.17 0.78
C GLY A 93 10.65 -14.35 1.34
N CYS A 94 9.42 -14.13 1.78
CA CYS A 94 8.58 -15.19 2.34
C CYS A 94 8.07 -16.08 1.20
N HIS A 95 8.62 -17.28 1.07
CA HIS A 95 8.12 -18.27 0.14
C HIS A 95 6.67 -18.62 0.49
N TYR A 96 5.77 -18.57 -0.51
CA TYR A 96 4.37 -18.94 -0.31
C TYR A 96 4.25 -20.43 0.05
N ILE A 97 4.14 -20.73 1.34
CA ILE A 97 3.80 -22.07 1.81
C ILE A 97 2.29 -22.23 1.58
N SER A 98 1.94 -23.03 0.59
CA SER A 98 0.56 -23.45 0.30
C SER A 98 -0.13 -23.96 1.58
N PRO A 99 -1.43 -23.69 1.79
CA PRO A 99 -2.21 -24.19 2.94
C PRO A 99 -2.52 -25.71 2.86
N ARG A 100 -1.70 -26.50 2.16
CA ARG A 100 -1.80 -27.96 2.04
C ARG A 100 -0.61 -28.71 2.66
N CYS A 101 0.11 -28.08 3.56
CA CYS A 101 0.97 -28.78 4.53
C CYS A 101 0.33 -28.73 5.90
#